data_AF-A0A832SA81-F1
#
_entry.id   AF-A0A832SA81-F1
#
_cell.length_a   1.000
_cell.length_b   1.000
_cell.length_c   1.000
_cell.angle_alpha   90.00
_cell.angle_beta   90.00
_cell.angle_gamma   90.00
#
_symmetry.space_group_name_H-M   'P 1'
#
loop_
_entity.id
_entity.type
_entity.pdbx_description
1 polymer ?
#
loop_
_entity_poly.entity_id
_entity_poly.type
_entity_poly.pdbx_seq_one_letter_code
_entity_poly.pdbx_strand_id
1 'polypeptide(L)'
;ACSAYPLDLYKKVRKALSIRGPKFIHILAPCPPGWRYPTEKTVEMGKLAVKTGVWVLYEREFGKLTINGPSKAAMRKPEPLEDYISGQGRFKNLSPETLDLMRQQVEQNIQRLAREEEGIC
;
A
#
# COMPACT_ATOMS: atom_id res chain seq x y z
N ALA A 1 -5.68 -2.81 -2.77
CA ALA A 1 -6.69 -1.84 -2.27
C ALA A 1 -6.47 -1.59 -0.79
N CYS A 2 -7.05 -0.53 -0.20
CA CYS A 2 -6.91 -0.23 1.24
C CYS A 2 -8.24 0.33 1.78
N SER A 3 -8.62 -0.05 3.00
CA SER A 3 -9.86 0.41 3.64
C SER A 3 -9.90 1.93 3.88
N ALA A 4 -8.73 2.57 4.02
CA ALA A 4 -8.64 4.02 4.18
C ALA A 4 -8.91 4.83 2.89
N TYR A 5 -9.06 4.15 1.74
CA TYR A 5 -9.41 4.74 0.45
C TYR A 5 -10.73 4.15 -0.07
N PRO A 6 -11.88 4.50 0.54
CA PRO A 6 -13.16 3.87 0.25
C PRO A 6 -13.61 4.06 -1.20
N LEU A 7 -13.33 5.22 -1.82
CA LEU A 7 -13.64 5.46 -3.23
C LEU A 7 -12.80 4.60 -4.19
N ASP A 8 -11.51 4.38 -3.89
CA ASP A 8 -10.66 3.46 -4.66
C ASP A 8 -11.17 2.03 -4.56
N LEU A 9 -11.48 1.59 -3.33
CA LEU A 9 -12.02 0.26 -3.07
C LEU A 9 -13.36 0.05 -3.78
N TYR A 10 -14.28 1.01 -3.69
CA TYR A 10 -15.58 0.94 -4.37
C TYR A 10 -15.44 0.82 -5.87
N LYS A 11 -14.57 1.63 -6.50
CA LYS A 11 -14.29 1.56 -7.93
C LYS A 11 -13.72 0.20 -8.33
N LYS A 12 -12.76 -0.33 -7.55
CA LYS A 12 -12.17 -1.66 -7.77
C LYS A 12 -13.18 -2.79 -7.67
N VAL A 13 -14.05 -2.76 -6.66
CA VAL A 13 -15.12 -3.76 -6.51
C VAL A 13 -16.12 -3.67 -7.67
N ARG A 14 -16.59 -2.47 -8.03
CA ARG A 14 -17.50 -2.30 -9.18
C ARG A 14 -16.90 -2.80 -10.48
N LYS A 15 -15.64 -2.47 -10.73
CA LYS A 15 -14.92 -2.91 -11.92
C LYS A 15 -14.72 -4.42 -11.93
N ALA A 16 -14.30 -5.01 -10.81
CA ALA A 16 -14.22 -6.45 -10.64
C ALA A 16 -15.56 -7.11 -10.97
N LEU A 17 -16.69 -6.64 -10.44
CA LEU A 17 -18.01 -7.22 -10.75
C LEU A 17 -18.35 -7.19 -12.26
N SER A 18 -17.83 -6.24 -13.03
CA SER A 18 -18.05 -6.18 -14.48
C SER A 18 -17.21 -7.18 -15.29
N ILE A 19 -16.13 -7.71 -14.73
CA ILE A 19 -15.21 -8.64 -15.42
C ILE A 19 -15.71 -10.08 -15.27
N ARG A 20 -15.85 -10.77 -16.41
CA ARG A 20 -16.14 -12.22 -16.42
C ARG A 20 -14.88 -13.02 -16.11
N GLY A 21 -15.01 -14.04 -15.26
CA GLY A 21 -13.90 -14.90 -14.83
C GLY A 21 -13.46 -14.68 -13.37
N PRO A 22 -12.39 -15.36 -12.94
CA PRO A 22 -11.86 -15.27 -11.59
C PRO A 22 -11.26 -13.89 -11.32
N LYS A 23 -11.43 -13.41 -10.09
CA LYS A 23 -11.05 -12.06 -9.67
C LYS A 23 -10.50 -12.10 -8.26
N PHE A 24 -9.50 -11.28 -8.00
CA PHE A 24 -8.84 -11.20 -6.71
C PHE A 24 -8.65 -9.76 -6.30
N ILE A 25 -8.95 -9.44 -5.03
CA ILE A 25 -8.72 -8.13 -4.45
C ILE A 25 -7.98 -8.31 -3.14
N HIS A 26 -6.74 -7.83 -3.09
CA HIS A 26 -5.98 -7.75 -1.85
C HIS A 26 -6.28 -6.41 -1.15
N ILE A 27 -6.83 -6.45 0.06
CA ILE A 27 -7.21 -5.25 0.81
C ILE A 27 -6.35 -5.14 2.07
N LEU A 28 -5.62 -4.03 2.20
CA LEU A 28 -5.02 -3.66 3.48
C LEU A 28 -6.11 -3.14 4.41
N ALA A 29 -6.36 -3.89 5.47
CA ALA A 29 -7.22 -3.51 6.58
C ALA A 29 -6.36 -3.32 7.84
N PRO A 30 -6.03 -2.07 8.22
CA PRO A 30 -5.32 -1.82 9.46
C PRO A 30 -6.06 -2.42 10.65
N CYS A 31 -5.35 -3.15 11.50
CA CYS A 31 -5.91 -3.86 12.64
C CYS A 31 -5.37 -3.27 13.95
N PRO A 32 -6.11 -2.39 14.64
CA PRO A 32 -5.66 -1.75 15.87
C PRO A 32 -5.14 -2.71 16.95
N PRO A 33 -5.85 -3.81 17.30
CA PRO A 33 -5.36 -4.72 18.34
C PRO A 33 -4.09 -5.47 17.92
N GLY A 34 -3.99 -5.88 16.64
CA GLY A 34 -2.85 -6.62 16.13
C GLY A 34 -1.60 -5.76 15.94
N TRP A 35 -1.76 -4.52 15.50
CA TRP A 35 -0.64 -3.61 15.22
C TRP A 35 -0.30 -2.71 16.42
N ARG A 36 -1.16 -2.72 17.45
CA ARG A 36 -1.01 -1.99 18.71
C ARG A 36 -0.93 -0.48 18.49
N TYR A 37 -2.02 0.11 18.01
CA TYR A 37 -2.20 1.57 17.88
C TYR A 37 -3.64 1.98 18.28
N PRO A 38 -3.91 3.26 18.60
CA PRO A 38 -5.25 3.72 18.99
C PRO A 38 -6.30 3.55 17.89
N THR A 39 -7.51 3.09 18.22
CA THR A 39 -8.54 2.72 17.23
C THR A 39 -8.97 3.90 16.34
N GLU A 40 -8.94 5.13 16.85
CA GLU A 40 -9.22 6.36 16.12
C GLU A 40 -8.22 6.63 14.97
N LYS A 41 -7.00 6.08 15.06
CA LYS A 41 -5.95 6.24 14.03
C LYS A 41 -6.03 5.25 12.88
N THR A 42 -7.06 4.39 12.82
CA THR A 42 -7.19 3.34 11.78
C THR A 42 -7.11 3.90 10.36
N VAL A 43 -7.82 5.00 10.08
CA VAL A 43 -7.82 5.64 8.75
C VAL A 43 -6.47 6.29 8.46
N GLU A 44 -5.85 6.90 9.46
CA GLU A 44 -4.52 7.51 9.35
C GLU A 44 -3.46 6.47 9.02
N MET A 45 -3.45 5.33 9.72
CA MET A 45 -2.52 4.23 9.47
C MET A 45 -2.64 3.67 8.05
N GLY A 46 -3.87 3.51 7.55
CA GLY A 46 -4.08 3.07 6.17
C GLY A 46 -3.62 4.09 5.12
N LYS A 47 -3.78 5.39 5.39
CA LYS A 47 -3.25 6.47 4.55
C LYS A 47 -1.73 6.50 4.58
N LEU A 48 -1.11 6.40 5.76
CA LEU A 48 0.34 6.36 5.91
C LEU A 48 0.94 5.16 5.17
N ALA A 49 0.33 3.97 5.26
CA ALA A 49 0.79 2.80 4.51
C ALA A 49 0.88 3.05 2.99
N VAL A 50 -0.06 3.81 2.43
CA VAL A 50 -0.05 4.16 1.00
C VAL A 50 0.93 5.29 0.70
N LYS A 51 0.98 6.31 1.56
CA LYS A 51 1.84 7.48 1.39
C LYS A 51 3.34 7.18 1.54
N THR A 52 3.71 6.23 2.40
CA THR A 52 5.09 5.75 2.55
C THR A 52 5.48 4.72 1.50
N GLY A 53 4.55 4.31 0.64
CA GLY A 53 4.80 3.32 -0.41
C GLY A 53 4.86 1.87 0.06
N VAL A 54 4.72 1.60 1.37
CA VAL A 54 4.63 0.24 1.93
C VAL A 54 3.48 -0.54 1.29
N TRP A 55 2.39 0.14 0.97
CA TRP A 55 1.24 -0.44 0.31
C TRP A 55 0.88 0.30 -0.97
N VAL A 56 0.98 -0.40 -2.11
CA VAL A 56 0.69 0.19 -3.41
C VAL A 56 -0.73 -0.15 -3.86
N LEU A 57 -1.49 0.88 -4.20
CA LEU A 57 -2.80 0.77 -4.84
C LEU A 57 -2.58 0.63 -6.35
N TYR A 58 -2.71 -0.59 -6.86
CA TYR A 58 -2.68 -0.87 -8.29
C TYR A 58 -3.80 -1.83 -8.70
N GLU A 59 -3.97 -1.99 -10.01
CA GLU A 59 -4.85 -2.95 -10.67
C GLU A 59 -4.04 -3.70 -11.74
N ARG A 60 -4.28 -5.00 -11.90
CA ARG A 60 -3.71 -5.82 -12.97
C ARG A 60 -4.84 -6.45 -13.76
N GLU A 61 -4.89 -6.14 -15.05
CA GLU A 61 -5.92 -6.62 -15.96
C GLU A 61 -5.28 -7.10 -17.25
N PHE A 62 -5.51 -8.36 -17.60
CA PHE A 62 -5.01 -8.96 -18.85
C PHE A 62 -3.52 -8.67 -19.12
N GLY A 63 -2.69 -8.74 -18.07
CA GLY A 63 -1.25 -8.49 -18.15
C GLY A 63 -0.82 -7.03 -18.02
N LYS A 64 -1.75 -6.06 -18.06
CA LYS A 64 -1.45 -4.64 -17.88
C LYS A 64 -1.58 -4.23 -16.42
N LEU A 65 -0.53 -3.62 -15.88
CA LEU A 65 -0.53 -3.01 -14.55
C LEU A 65 -0.93 -1.52 -14.66
N THR A 66 -1.76 -1.04 -13.74
CA THR A 66 -2.10 0.38 -13.63
C THR A 66 -2.02 0.79 -12.17
N ILE A 67 -1.21 1.81 -11.86
CA ILE A 67 -1.05 2.33 -10.50
C ILE A 67 -2.04 3.47 -10.28
N ASN A 68 -2.78 3.43 -9.17
CA ASN A 68 -3.80 4.42 -8.85
C ASN A 68 -3.17 5.73 -8.31
N GLY A 69 -3.89 6.84 -8.49
CA GLY A 69 -3.39 8.20 -8.20
C GLY A 69 -2.68 8.40 -6.84
N PRO A 70 -3.25 7.95 -5.70
CA PRO A 70 -2.60 8.12 -4.40
C PRO A 70 -1.22 7.46 -4.32
N SER A 71 -1.06 6.27 -4.91
CA SER A 71 0.23 5.59 -4.94
C SER A 71 1.18 6.22 -5.96
N LYS A 72 0.70 6.72 -7.10
CA LYS A 72 1.55 7.50 -8.03
C LYS A 72 2.13 8.74 -7.37
N ALA A 73 1.35 9.43 -6.53
CA ALA A 73 1.84 10.56 -5.75
C ALA A 73 2.91 10.11 -4.75
N ALA A 74 2.66 9.03 -4.00
CA ALA A 74 3.61 8.46 -3.05
C ALA A 74 4.92 7.99 -3.71
N MET A 75 4.89 7.46 -4.94
CA MET A 75 6.10 7.04 -5.66
C MET A 75 6.97 8.22 -6.09
N ARG A 76 6.39 9.40 -6.32
CA ARG A 76 7.15 10.61 -6.67
C ARG A 76 7.74 11.30 -5.45
N LYS A 77 6.99 11.30 -4.35
CA LYS A 77 7.38 11.93 -3.08
C LYS A 77 6.81 11.09 -1.92
N PRO A 78 7.53 10.03 -1.50
CA PRO A 78 7.09 9.21 -0.39
C PRO A 78 7.24 9.98 0.93
N GLU A 79 6.29 9.78 1.84
CA GLU A 79 6.49 10.19 3.24
C GLU A 79 7.54 9.26 3.90
N PRO A 80 8.24 9.72 4.95
CA PRO A 80 9.17 8.87 5.70
C PRO A 80 8.53 7.58 6.21
N LEU A 81 9.25 6.47 6.11
CA LEU A 81 8.76 5.16 6.57
C LEU A 81 8.52 5.16 8.09
N GLU A 82 9.28 5.95 8.80
CA GLU A 82 9.25 6.15 10.25
C GLU A 82 7.90 6.68 10.73
N ASP A 83 7.23 7.52 9.93
CA ASP A 83 5.91 8.05 10.27
C ASP A 83 4.87 6.93 10.33
N TYR A 84 5.01 5.92 9.45
CA TYR A 84 4.18 4.73 9.48
C TYR A 84 4.58 3.80 10.63
N ILE A 85 5.87 3.56 10.85
CA ILE A 85 6.36 2.55 11.80
C ILE A 85 6.21 2.99 13.26
N SER A 86 6.51 4.25 13.57
CA SER A 86 6.53 4.80 14.94
C SER A 86 5.17 4.70 15.65
N GLY A 87 4.08 4.80 14.89
CA GLY A 87 2.72 4.69 15.41
C GLY A 87 2.27 3.27 15.77
N GLN A 88 3.06 2.23 15.46
CA GLN A 88 2.64 0.83 15.57
C GLN A 88 3.49 0.07 16.60
N GLY A 89 2.87 -0.39 17.69
CA GLY A 89 3.57 -1.14 18.73
C GLY A 89 4.14 -2.50 18.29
N ARG A 90 3.73 -3.06 17.14
CA ARG A 90 4.35 -4.26 16.56
C ARG A 90 5.81 -4.06 16.13
N PHE A 91 6.25 -2.82 15.95
CA PHE A 91 7.62 -2.48 15.56
C PHE A 91 8.45 -1.89 16.71
N LYS A 92 7.97 -1.99 17.97
CA LYS A 92 8.64 -1.39 19.14
C LYS A 92 10.11 -1.81 19.32
N ASN A 93 10.46 -3.04 18.94
CA ASN A 93 11.80 -3.60 19.09
C ASN A 93 12.54 -3.70 17.74
N LEU A 94 12.15 -2.90 16.75
CA LEU A 94 12.79 -2.90 15.43
C LEU A 94 14.20 -2.32 15.54
N SER A 95 15.20 -3.04 15.02
CA SER A 95 16.57 -2.53 14.95
C SER A 95 16.73 -1.52 13.81
N PRO A 96 17.68 -0.56 13.91
CA PRO A 96 17.95 0.37 12.81
C PRO A 96 18.31 -0.33 11.49
N GLU A 97 19.04 -1.43 11.55
CA GLU A 97 19.43 -2.21 10.37
C GLU A 97 18.19 -2.85 9.70
N THR A 98 17.24 -3.32 10.51
CA THR A 98 15.99 -3.88 9.98
C THR A 98 15.14 -2.78 9.35
N LEU A 99 15.12 -1.58 9.92
CA LEU A 99 14.44 -0.43 9.35
C LEU A 99 15.03 -0.07 7.98
N ASP A 100 16.35 -0.07 7.84
CA ASP A 100 17.03 0.17 6.56
C ASP A 100 16.69 -0.91 5.52
N LEU A 101 16.67 -2.18 5.91
CA LEU A 101 16.22 -3.26 5.04
C LEU A 101 14.76 -3.07 4.59
N MET A 102 13.88 -2.64 5.49
CA MET A 102 12.50 -2.32 5.13
C MET A 102 12.41 -1.17 4.13
N ARG A 103 13.20 -0.10 4.32
CA ARG A 103 13.26 1.02 3.36
C ARG A 103 13.71 0.54 1.97
N GLN A 104 14.78 -0.26 1.92
CA GLN A 104 15.28 -0.83 0.66
C GLN A 104 14.23 -1.72 -0.01
N GLN A 105 13.52 -2.55 0.75
CA GLN A 105 12.48 -3.43 0.23
C GLN A 105 11.30 -2.65 -0.36
N VAL A 106 10.89 -1.56 0.30
CA VAL A 106 9.83 -0.67 -0.19
C VAL A 106 10.25 -0.02 -1.50
N GLU A 107 11.46 0.53 -1.56
CA GLU A 107 12.01 1.18 -2.75
C GLU A 107 12.10 0.19 -3.94
N GLN A 108 12.67 -1.00 -3.71
CA GLN A 108 12.75 -2.05 -4.73
C GLN A 108 11.38 -2.47 -5.24
N ASN A 109 10.38 -2.58 -4.36
CA ASN A 109 9.03 -2.92 -4.75
C ASN A 109 8.36 -1.82 -5.58
N ILE A 110 8.57 -0.55 -5.23
CA ILE A 110 8.09 0.60 -6.00
C ILE A 110 8.73 0.61 -7.38
N GLN A 111 10.05 0.50 -7.48
CA GLN A 111 10.77 0.48 -8.75
C GLN A 111 10.35 -0.69 -9.65
N ARG A 112 10.11 -1.86 -9.07
CA ARG A 112 9.58 -3.02 -9.80
C ARG A 112 8.19 -2.72 -10.36
N LEU A 113 7.28 -2.19 -9.55
CA LEU A 113 5.92 -1.87 -9.99
C LEU A 113 5.88 -0.75 -11.03
N ALA A 114 6.77 0.23 -10.93
CA ALA A 114 6.91 1.31 -11.92
C ALA A 114 7.37 0.75 -13.28
N ARG A 115 8.41 -0.09 -13.30
CA ARG A 115 8.88 -0.77 -14.52
C ARG A 115 7.80 -1.63 -15.16
N GLU A 116 7.05 -2.38 -14.34
CA GLU A 116 5.92 -3.19 -14.82
C GLU A 116 4.77 -2.33 -15.38
N GLU A 117 4.49 -1.14 -14.82
CA GLU A 117 3.50 -0.22 -15.38
C GLU A 117 3.94 0.32 -16.76
N GLU A 118 5.24 0.53 -16.94
CA GLU A 118 5.86 0.95 -18.21
C GLU A 118 5.97 -0.18 -19.24
N GLY A 119 5.67 -1.43 -18.85
CA GLY A 119 5.75 -2.61 -19.72
C GLY A 119 7.18 -3.13 -19.92
N ILE A 120 8.11 -2.70 -19.07
CA ILE A 120 9.51 -3.13 -19.06
C ILE A 120 9.63 -4.27 -18.03
N CYS A 121 9.62 -5.52 -18.51
CA CYS A 121 9.91 -6.71 -17.69
C CYS A 121 11.41 -6.93 -17.57
#